data_AF-A0A5C9CCH2-F1
#
_entry.id   AF-A0A5C9CCH2-F1
#
_cell.length_a   1.000
_cell.length_b   1.000
_cell.length_c   1.000
_cell.angle_alpha   90.00
_cell.angle_beta   90.00
_cell.angle_gamma   90.00
#
_symmetry.space_group_name_H-M   'P 1'
#
loop_
_entity.id
_entity.type
_entity.pdbx_description
1 polymer ?
#
loop_
_entity_poly.entity_id
_entity_poly.type
_entity_poly.pdbx_seq_one_letter_code
_entity_poly.pdbx_strand_id
1 'polypeptide(L)'
;MAILKYHLPFADDEMLNLTVEFLQQAHELKLDFSTRDGINVLRYAIKRAAQDPTHPLSKDAAWRESLHRCLGEEALDLKDLAERKRSTLGGNVVPMGLGDFFFSPDDPLHPDFHEDDEFDDEDE
;
A
#
# COMPACT_ATOMS: atom_id res chain seq x y z
N MET A 1 3.29 9.80 20.25
CA MET A 1 3.61 11.25 20.13
C MET A 1 5.11 11.61 20.24
N ALA A 2 6.03 10.76 20.73
CA ALA A 2 7.42 11.20 21.00
C ALA A 2 8.39 11.19 19.79
N ILE A 3 8.18 10.32 18.79
CA ILE A 3 9.20 10.08 17.75
C ILE A 3 9.29 11.24 16.74
N LEU A 4 8.16 11.75 16.25
CA LEU A 4 8.18 12.84 15.25
C LEU A 4 8.72 14.15 15.82
N LYS A 5 8.30 14.53 17.03
CA LYS A 5 8.77 15.75 17.71
C LYS A 5 10.26 15.70 18.06
N TYR A 6 10.79 14.50 18.35
CA TYR A 6 12.23 14.32 18.53
C TYR A 6 13.04 14.56 17.24
N HIS A 7 12.53 14.10 16.09
CA HIS A 7 13.22 14.24 14.81
C HIS A 7 13.01 15.61 14.13
N LEU A 8 11.93 16.31 14.45
CA LEU A 8 11.57 17.61 13.90
C LEU A 8 11.06 18.52 15.03
N PRO A 9 11.94 19.01 15.92
CA PRO A 9 11.56 19.84 17.06
C PRO A 9 11.00 21.22 16.65
N PHE A 10 11.24 21.63 15.40
CA PHE A 10 10.78 22.89 14.82
C PHE A 10 9.49 22.73 14.01
N ALA A 11 8.96 21.52 13.88
CA ALA A 11 7.69 21.31 13.20
C ALA A 11 6.56 21.88 14.07
N ASP A 12 5.67 22.60 13.41
CA ASP A 12 4.48 23.14 14.03
C ASP A 12 3.57 22.03 14.56
N ASP A 13 2.99 22.24 15.74
CA ASP A 13 2.19 21.21 16.43
C ASP A 13 0.94 20.80 15.59
N GLU A 14 0.40 21.70 14.76
CA GLU A 14 -0.72 21.40 13.86
C GLU A 14 -0.32 20.38 12.78
N MET A 15 0.79 20.61 12.07
CA MET A 15 1.28 19.68 11.05
C MET A 15 1.72 18.34 11.66
N LEU A 16 2.29 18.37 12.88
CA LEU A 16 2.64 17.16 13.62
C LEU A 16 1.39 16.33 13.90
N ASN A 17 0.31 16.95 14.38
CA ASN A 17 -0.95 16.25 14.66
C ASN A 17 -1.56 15.66 13.39
N LEU A 18 -1.64 16.42 12.30
CA LEU A 18 -2.11 15.90 11.00
C LEU A 18 -1.32 14.67 10.54
N THR A 19 0.00 14.71 10.70
CA THR A 19 0.88 13.59 10.31
C THR A 19 0.70 12.38 11.22
N VAL A 20 0.52 12.59 12.52
CA VAL A 20 0.25 11.50 13.46
C VAL A 20 -1.10 10.85 13.17
N GLU A 21 -2.14 11.64 12.94
CA GLU A 21 -3.48 11.15 12.60
C GLU A 21 -3.44 10.33 11.31
N PHE A 22 -2.76 10.82 10.26
CA PHE A 22 -2.54 10.07 9.02
C PHE A 22 -1.88 8.71 9.28
N LEU A 23 -0.77 8.69 10.03
CA LEU A 23 -0.04 7.45 10.32
C LEU A 23 -0.86 6.48 11.17
N GLN A 24 -1.67 6.98 12.10
CA GLN A 24 -2.58 6.16 12.91
C GLN A 24 -3.66 5.52 12.04
N GLN A 25 -4.32 6.30 11.18
CA GLN A 25 -5.33 5.80 10.26
C GLN A 25 -4.74 4.77 9.28
N ALA A 26 -3.55 5.04 8.73
CA ALA A 26 -2.86 4.11 7.86
C ALA A 26 -2.57 2.78 8.56
N HIS A 27 -2.11 2.83 9.80
CA HIS A 27 -1.83 1.64 10.60
C HIS A 27 -3.10 0.85 10.93
N GLU A 28 -4.20 1.52 11.30
CA GLU A 28 -5.51 0.87 11.52
C GLU A 28 -6.00 0.13 10.27
N LEU A 29 -5.72 0.68 9.09
CA LEU A 29 -6.06 0.11 7.79
C LEU A 29 -5.03 -0.91 7.28
N LYS A 30 -4.00 -1.25 8.06
CA LYS A 30 -2.90 -2.17 7.67
C LYS A 30 -2.20 -1.76 6.36
N LEU A 31 -2.07 -0.46 6.14
CA LEU A 31 -1.29 0.11 5.04
C LEU A 31 0.18 0.22 5.43
N ASP A 32 1.06 0.08 4.44
CA ASP A 32 2.51 -0.02 4.66
C ASP A 32 3.18 1.37 4.77
N PHE A 33 2.53 2.30 5.48
CA PHE A 33 3.10 3.62 5.78
C PHE A 33 3.82 3.58 7.12
N SER A 34 4.99 4.20 7.15
CA SER A 34 5.90 4.17 8.29
C SER A 34 6.12 5.56 8.87
N THR A 35 6.71 5.62 10.07
CA THR A 35 7.12 6.88 10.69
C THR A 35 8.10 7.68 9.83
N ARG A 36 8.89 7.00 8.97
CA ARG A 36 9.82 7.65 8.03
C ARG A 36 9.08 8.46 6.97
N ASP A 37 7.94 7.96 6.52
CA ASP A 37 7.08 8.62 5.55
C ASP A 37 6.52 9.91 6.14
N GLY A 38 6.02 9.85 7.38
CA GLY A 38 5.57 11.05 8.10
C GLY A 38 6.68 12.09 8.28
N ILE A 39 7.90 11.67 8.60
CA ILE A 39 9.05 12.58 8.71
C ILE A 39 9.36 13.27 7.36
N ASN A 40 9.28 12.53 6.25
CA ASN A 40 9.54 13.07 4.92
C ASN A 40 8.45 14.07 4.49
N VAL A 41 7.18 13.72 4.72
CA VAL A 41 6.04 14.61 4.49
C VAL A 41 6.19 15.91 5.27
N LEU A 42 6.50 15.85 6.56
CA LEU A 42 6.71 17.05 7.40
C LEU A 42 7.87 17.91 6.89
N ARG A 43 9.00 17.31 6.51
CA ARG A 43 10.13 18.06 5.94
C ARG A 43 9.76 18.77 4.65
N TYR A 44 8.97 18.13 3.79
CA TYR A 44 8.49 18.75 2.57
C TYR A 44 7.54 19.90 2.90
N ALA A 45 6.57 19.69 3.79
CA ALA A 45 5.56 20.69 4.17
C ALA A 45 6.19 21.97 4.71
N ILE A 46 7.17 21.84 5.62
CA ILE A 46 7.89 22.99 6.18
C ILE A 46 8.62 23.77 5.08
N LYS A 47 9.31 23.06 4.17
CA LYS A 47 10.01 23.71 3.04
C LYS A 47 9.02 24.36 2.07
N ARG A 48 7.88 23.72 1.80
CA ARG A 48 6.81 24.18 0.91
C ARG A 48 6.15 25.44 1.45
N ALA A 49 5.85 25.49 2.74
CA ALA A 49 5.31 26.66 3.41
C ALA A 49 6.30 27.83 3.42
N ALA A 50 7.60 27.56 3.50
CA ALA A 50 8.65 28.58 3.51
C ALA A 50 9.04 29.12 2.12
N GLN A 51 8.49 28.59 1.01
CA GLN A 51 8.90 29.00 -0.33
C GLN A 51 8.43 30.40 -0.74
N ASP A 52 7.27 30.84 -0.25
CA ASP A 52 6.75 32.19 -0.54
C ASP A 52 6.56 32.97 0.77
N PRO A 53 7.52 33.85 1.11
CA PRO A 53 7.42 34.70 2.30
C PRO A 53 6.32 35.76 2.20
N THR A 54 5.88 36.10 0.99
CA THR A 54 4.90 37.17 0.74
C THR A 54 3.47 36.66 0.71
N HIS A 55 3.28 35.40 0.34
CA HIS A 55 1.99 34.72 0.36
C HIS A 55 2.14 33.26 0.80
N PRO A 56 2.38 33.00 2.10
CA PRO A 56 2.57 31.65 2.60
C PRO A 56 1.30 30.81 2.41
N LEU A 57 1.46 29.63 1.83
CA LEU A 57 0.42 28.61 1.78
C LEU A 57 -0.08 28.29 3.19
N SER A 58 -1.38 28.00 3.32
CA SER A 58 -1.90 27.47 4.58
C SER A 58 -1.18 26.17 4.93
N LYS A 59 -0.96 25.93 6.22
CA LYS A 59 -0.21 24.77 6.70
C LYS A 59 -0.88 23.45 6.26
N ASP A 60 -2.20 23.41 6.32
CA ASP A 60 -3.00 22.27 5.85
C ASP A 60 -2.82 22.01 4.36
N ALA A 61 -2.89 23.06 3.51
CA ALA A 61 -2.68 22.93 2.08
C ALA A 61 -1.24 22.48 1.76
N ALA A 62 -0.25 23.06 2.44
CA ALA A 62 1.14 22.66 2.30
C ALA A 62 1.35 21.20 2.73
N TRP A 63 0.73 20.76 3.81
CA TRP A 63 0.80 19.38 4.28
C TRP A 63 0.13 18.41 3.30
N ARG A 64 -1.08 18.72 2.82
CA ARG A 64 -1.82 17.90 1.84
C ARG A 64 -1.04 17.77 0.52
N GLU A 65 -0.45 18.86 0.03
CA GLU A 65 0.43 18.80 -1.14
C GLU A 65 1.64 17.91 -0.88
N SER A 66 2.26 18.03 0.29
CA SER A 66 3.41 17.20 0.69
C SER A 66 3.08 15.72 0.69
N LEU A 67 1.88 15.38 1.14
CA LEU A 67 1.40 14.01 1.21
C LEU A 67 1.29 13.41 -0.19
N HIS A 68 0.69 14.15 -1.12
CA HIS A 68 0.63 13.78 -2.54
C HIS A 68 2.01 13.66 -3.17
N ARG A 69 2.92 14.63 -2.90
CA ARG A 69 4.25 14.67 -3.50
C ARG A 69 5.20 13.59 -2.97
N CYS A 70 5.06 13.19 -1.72
CA CYS A 70 5.94 12.20 -1.10
C CYS A 70 5.42 10.77 -1.22
N LEU A 71 4.10 10.57 -1.11
CA LEU A 71 3.48 9.25 -0.97
C LEU A 71 2.55 8.89 -2.14
N GLY A 72 2.33 9.81 -3.09
CA GLY A 72 1.45 9.62 -4.24
C GLY A 72 0.01 10.02 -3.97
N GLU A 73 -0.80 9.96 -5.02
CA GLU A 73 -2.22 10.35 -4.98
C GLU A 73 -3.06 9.45 -4.08
N GLU A 74 -2.75 8.16 -4.03
CA GLU A 74 -3.49 7.17 -3.27
C GLU A 74 -3.43 7.42 -1.75
N ALA A 75 -2.37 8.06 -1.28
CA ALA A 75 -2.22 8.41 0.13
C ALA A 75 -3.20 9.51 0.58
N LEU A 76 -3.88 10.19 -0.35
CA LEU A 76 -4.92 11.18 -0.03
C LEU A 76 -6.24 10.53 0.40
N ASP A 77 -6.48 9.25 0.05
CA ASP A 77 -7.63 8.47 0.49
C ASP A 77 -7.20 7.06 0.93
N LEU A 78 -6.91 6.94 2.22
CA LEU A 78 -6.48 5.68 2.82
C LEU A 78 -7.55 4.59 2.75
N LYS A 79 -8.84 4.94 2.74
CA LYS A 79 -9.92 3.96 2.71
C LYS A 79 -9.98 3.29 1.35
N ASP A 80 -10.01 4.09 0.29
CA ASP A 80 -9.98 3.58 -1.09
C ASP A 80 -8.71 2.75 -1.35
N LEU A 81 -7.55 3.21 -0.89
CA LEU A 81 -6.30 2.46 -0.99
C LEU A 81 -6.37 1.10 -0.27
N ALA A 82 -6.94 1.06 0.94
CA ALA A 82 -7.10 -0.18 1.71
C ALA A 82 -8.08 -1.16 1.04
N GLU A 83 -9.17 -0.65 0.46
CA GLU A 83 -10.13 -1.46 -0.29
C GLU A 83 -9.50 -2.08 -1.54
N ARG A 84 -8.74 -1.28 -2.30
CA ARG A 84 -7.99 -1.77 -3.47
C ARG A 84 -6.97 -2.82 -3.09
N LYS A 85 -6.19 -2.60 -2.02
CA LYS A 85 -5.22 -3.58 -1.49
C LYS A 85 -5.90 -4.88 -1.04
N ARG A 86 -7.08 -4.79 -0.41
CA ARG A 86 -7.87 -5.97 -0.03
C ARG A 86 -8.41 -6.71 -1.24
N SER A 87 -8.85 -6.00 -2.28
CA SER A 87 -9.35 -6.61 -3.51
C SER A 87 -8.25 -7.29 -4.32
N THR A 88 -7.01 -6.78 -4.30
CA THR A 88 -5.88 -7.44 -4.97
C THR A 88 -5.36 -8.64 -4.21
N LEU A 89 -5.38 -8.62 -2.86
CA LEU A 89 -5.05 -9.79 -2.04
C LEU A 89 -6.18 -10.82 -1.95
N GLY A 90 -7.45 -10.40 -2.09
CA GLY A 90 -8.63 -11.25 -1.92
C GLY A 90 -9.37 -11.57 -3.22
N GLY A 91 -8.89 -11.12 -4.38
CA GLY A 91 -9.56 -11.30 -5.66
C GLY A 91 -9.13 -12.59 -6.34
N ASN A 92 -10.03 -13.59 -6.36
CA ASN A 92 -10.04 -14.72 -7.29
C ASN A 92 -8.66 -15.33 -7.66
N VAL A 93 -7.83 -15.64 -6.67
CA VAL A 93 -7.14 -16.92 -6.77
C VAL A 93 -8.24 -17.96 -6.63
N VAL A 94 -8.80 -18.38 -7.77
CA VAL A 94 -9.25 -19.77 -7.92
C VAL A 94 -8.19 -20.60 -7.19
N PRO A 95 -8.55 -21.56 -6.33
CA PRO A 95 -7.58 -22.42 -5.69
C PRO A 95 -6.98 -23.33 -6.76
N MET A 96 -6.17 -22.73 -7.64
CA MET A 96 -5.25 -23.40 -8.54
C MET A 96 -4.33 -24.13 -7.58
N GLY A 97 -4.32 -25.46 -7.66
CA GLY A 97 -3.42 -26.27 -6.87
C GLY A 97 -1.98 -25.86 -7.13
N LEU A 98 -1.04 -26.29 -6.28
CA LEU A 98 0.38 -26.12 -6.59
C LEU A 98 0.72 -26.66 -7.99
N GLY A 99 0.03 -27.72 -8.44
CA GLY A 99 0.15 -28.30 -9.78
C GLY A 99 -0.12 -27.31 -10.91
N ASP A 100 -1.24 -26.59 -10.83
CA ASP A 100 -1.68 -25.60 -11.83
C ASP A 100 -0.71 -24.40 -12.00
N PHE A 101 0.24 -24.23 -11.08
CA PHE A 101 1.26 -23.18 -11.15
C PHE A 101 2.51 -23.63 -11.91
N PHE A 102 2.82 -24.93 -11.90
CA PHE A 102 4.03 -25.49 -12.52
C PHE A 102 3.75 -26.23 -13.83
N PHE A 103 2.52 -26.72 -14.02
CA PHE A 103 2.17 -27.65 -15.07
C PHE A 103 0.90 -27.18 -15.79
N SER A 104 0.80 -27.46 -17.08
CA SER A 104 -0.46 -27.27 -17.81
C SER A 104 -1.45 -28.39 -17.44
N PRO A 105 -2.77 -28.20 -17.62
CA PRO A 105 -3.77 -29.23 -17.28
C PRO A 105 -3.54 -30.59 -17.98
N ASP A 106 -2.96 -30.57 -19.17
CA ASP A 106 -2.64 -31.77 -19.97
C ASP A 106 -1.17 -32.25 -19.78
N ASP A 107 -0.45 -31.70 -18.81
CA ASP A 107 0.94 -32.11 -18.54
C ASP A 107 0.96 -33.46 -17.79
N PRO A 108 1.69 -34.47 -18.27
CA PRO A 108 1.78 -35.78 -17.61
C PRO A 108 2.33 -35.73 -16.18
N LEU A 109 3.03 -34.65 -15.82
CA LEU A 109 3.54 -34.42 -14.46
C LEU A 109 2.57 -33.61 -13.58
N HIS A 110 1.41 -33.23 -14.11
CA HIS A 110 0.39 -32.56 -13.34
C HIS A 110 -0.15 -33.51 -12.27
N PRO A 111 -0.20 -33.12 -10.98
CA PRO A 111 -0.60 -34.02 -9.89
C PRO A 111 -2.05 -34.51 -9.99
N ASP A 112 -2.91 -33.75 -10.68
CA ASP A 112 -4.29 -34.14 -10.99
C ASP A 112 -4.45 -34.76 -12.39
N PHE A 113 -3.33 -35.08 -13.07
CA PHE A 113 -3.36 -35.82 -14.33
C PHE A 113 -3.86 -37.24 -14.06
N HIS A 114 -5.06 -37.54 -14.52
CA HIS A 114 -5.55 -38.91 -14.63
C HIS A 114 -5.34 -39.32 -16.08
N GLU A 115 -4.37 -40.21 -16.30
CA GLU A 115 -4.30 -40.99 -17.53
C GLU A 115 -5.63 -41.76 -17.59
N ASP A 116 -6.54 -41.34 -18.46
CA ASP A 116 -7.74 -42.12 -18.75
C ASP A 116 -7.22 -43.47 -19.25
N ASP A 117 -7.30 -44.49 -18.38
CA ASP A 117 -7.02 -45.89 -18.69
C ASP A 117 -8.02 -46.35 -19.77
N GLU A 118 -7.81 -45.96 -21.03
CA GLU A 118 -8.26 -46.73 -22.19
C GLU A 118 -7.42 -48.01 -22.24
N PHE A 119 -7.73 -48.94 -21.33
CA PHE A 119 -7.53 -50.35 -21.59
C PHE A 119 -8.45 -50.70 -22.76
N ASP A 120 -7.92 -50.54 -23.97
CA ASP A 120 -8.45 -51.15 -25.17
C ASP A 120 -8.31 -52.67 -24.97
N ASP A 121 -9.37 -53.30 -24.46
CA ASP A 121 -9.54 -54.75 -24.43
C ASP A 121 -9.72 -55.23 -25.90
N GLU A 122 -8.65 -55.20 -26.69
CA GLU A 122 -8.50 -56.06 -27.86
C GLU A 122 -7.61 -57.24 -27.45
N ASP A 123 -8.22 -58.40 -27.18
CA ASP A 123 -7.72 -59.70 -27.64
C ASP A 123 -8.77 -60.83 -27.43
N GLU A 124 -9.21 -61.37 -28.57
CA GLU A 124 -9.91 -62.65 -28.87
C GLU A 124 -11.40 -62.91 -28.51
#